data_AF-A0A8S9P0J7-F1
#
_entry.id   AF-A0A8S9P0J7-F1
#
_cell.length_a   1.000
_cell.length_b   1.000
_cell.length_c   1.000
_cell.angle_alpha   90.00
_cell.angle_beta   90.00
_cell.angle_gamma   90.00
#
_symmetry.space_group_name_H-M   'P 1'
#
loop_
_entity.id
_entity.type
_entity.pdbx_description
1 polymer ?
#
loop_
_entity_poly.entity_id
_entity_poly.type
_entity_poly.pdbx_seq_one_letter_code
_entity_poly.pdbx_strand_id
1 'polypeptide(L)'
;MTSCPLPEGYDARRVRPSLEAAFKELGYSGPVSITAYGDHNHTPLQGLSSTGVHALHCVPDLPDMASVVEKWHYDNPPRDATIMMVISDHVDWISHYLVELLQENNYKLFLAYSFRPSKTSFLLTSAEWLWESLLAGFEQRRLVLHKCSSESGEPTATFNCSLCHFGTKSIDQFRKHLSTDKEHAKEVSTLSISSLYINVI
;
A
#
# COMPACT_ATOMS: atom_id res chain seq x y z
N MET A 1 11.17 5.80 11.35
CA MET A 1 9.97 5.19 11.98
C MET A 1 9.18 4.53 10.88
N THR A 2 8.49 3.42 11.17
CA THR A 2 7.59 2.77 10.21
C THR A 2 6.33 3.62 10.03
N SER A 3 6.01 4.03 8.81
CA SER A 3 4.80 4.77 8.50
C SER A 3 3.59 3.83 8.39
N CYS A 4 2.50 4.19 9.07
CA CYS A 4 1.23 3.43 9.10
C CYS A 4 1.40 1.93 9.44
N PRO A 5 2.00 1.57 10.60
CA PRO A 5 2.15 0.17 10.99
C PRO A 5 0.79 -0.49 11.24
N LEU A 6 0.71 -1.81 11.06
CA LEU A 6 -0.47 -2.55 11.51
C LEU A 6 -0.53 -2.53 13.04
N PRO A 7 -1.71 -2.31 13.64
CA PRO A 7 -1.88 -2.40 15.09
C PRO A 7 -1.42 -3.76 15.64
N GLU A 8 -0.92 -3.77 16.87
CA GLU A 8 -0.49 -5.01 17.51
C GLU A 8 -1.64 -6.02 17.58
N GLY A 9 -1.37 -7.27 17.20
CA GLY A 9 -2.38 -8.33 17.16
C GLY A 9 -3.39 -8.23 16.01
N TYR A 10 -3.29 -7.21 15.13
CA TYR A 10 -4.20 -7.08 14.00
C TYR A 10 -3.96 -8.18 12.96
N ASP A 11 -5.04 -8.86 12.53
CA ASP A 11 -4.96 -9.86 11.47
C ASP A 11 -4.77 -9.18 10.11
N ALA A 12 -3.57 -9.31 9.54
CA ALA A 12 -3.20 -8.71 8.26
C ALA A 12 -4.13 -9.13 7.08
N ARG A 13 -4.83 -10.27 7.18
CA ARG A 13 -5.85 -10.69 6.19
C ARG A 13 -7.04 -9.73 6.13
N ARG A 14 -7.19 -8.86 7.13
CA ARG A 14 -8.29 -7.90 7.21
C ARG A 14 -7.97 -6.58 6.55
N VAL A 15 -6.74 -6.34 6.12
CA VAL A 15 -6.34 -5.09 5.46
C VAL A 15 -7.18 -4.87 4.21
N ARG A 16 -7.15 -5.79 3.23
CA ARG A 16 -7.95 -5.67 2.00
C ARG A 16 -9.44 -5.48 2.28
N PRO A 17 -10.11 -6.35 3.07
CA PRO A 17 -11.53 -6.16 3.39
C PRO A 17 -11.87 -4.82 4.06
N SER A 18 -10.97 -4.26 4.87
CA SER A 18 -11.17 -2.96 5.52
C SER A 18 -11.16 -1.81 4.52
N LEU A 19 -10.25 -1.89 3.55
CA LEU A 19 -10.11 -0.92 2.47
C LEU A 19 -11.32 -0.98 1.53
N GLU A 20 -11.66 -2.19 1.06
CA GLU A 20 -12.83 -2.42 0.20
C GLU A 20 -14.14 -1.95 0.86
N ALA A 21 -14.30 -2.15 2.18
CA ALA A 21 -15.44 -1.64 2.92
C ALA A 21 -15.49 -0.09 2.94
N ALA A 22 -14.36 0.58 3.11
CA ALA A 22 -14.28 2.04 3.10
C ALA A 22 -14.60 2.62 1.71
N PHE A 23 -14.16 1.99 0.63
CA PHE A 23 -14.53 2.44 -0.72
C PHE A 23 -16.00 2.25 -1.02
N LYS A 24 -16.58 1.15 -0.54
CA LYS A 24 -18.00 0.87 -0.68
C LYS A 24 -18.87 1.95 -0.01
N GLU A 25 -18.46 2.46 1.15
CA GLU A 25 -19.16 3.56 1.84
C GLU A 25 -19.15 4.86 1.03
N LEU A 26 -18.08 5.09 0.28
CA LEU A 26 -17.97 6.23 -0.63
C LEU A 26 -18.64 5.97 -2.00
N GLY A 27 -19.29 4.82 -2.17
CA GLY A 27 -20.03 4.44 -3.39
C GLY A 27 -19.20 3.72 -4.44
N TYR A 28 -17.98 3.28 -4.14
CA TYR A 28 -17.13 2.54 -5.07
C TYR A 28 -17.18 1.04 -4.77
N SER A 29 -17.57 0.23 -5.74
CA SER A 29 -17.68 -1.24 -5.61
C SER A 29 -16.97 -1.99 -6.73
N GLY A 30 -16.06 -1.31 -7.43
CA GLY A 30 -15.26 -1.91 -8.51
C GLY A 30 -14.15 -2.83 -7.99
N PRO A 31 -13.42 -3.50 -8.90
CA PRO A 31 -12.25 -4.31 -8.55
C PRO A 31 -11.15 -3.45 -7.92
N VAL A 32 -10.56 -3.93 -6.83
CA VAL A 32 -9.46 -3.26 -6.13
C VAL A 32 -8.17 -4.07 -6.31
N SER A 33 -7.10 -3.44 -6.80
CA SER A 33 -5.74 -3.99 -6.71
C SER A 33 -4.94 -3.28 -5.64
N ILE A 34 -4.19 -4.06 -4.86
CA ILE A 34 -3.44 -3.58 -3.71
C ILE A 34 -2.00 -4.04 -3.81
N THR A 35 -1.09 -3.08 -3.77
CA THR A 35 0.35 -3.33 -3.69
C THR A 35 0.88 -2.60 -2.47
N ALA A 36 1.55 -3.33 -1.58
CA ALA A 36 2.34 -2.82 -0.47
C ALA A 36 3.73 -2.44 -0.98
N TYR A 37 4.20 -1.21 -0.76
CA TYR A 37 5.57 -0.81 -1.10
C TYR A 37 6.41 -0.63 0.16
N GLY A 38 7.73 -0.72 0.02
CA GLY A 38 8.70 -0.35 1.07
C GLY A 38 9.49 -1.53 1.65
N ASP A 39 10.11 -1.31 2.81
CA ASP A 39 10.83 -2.38 3.50
C ASP A 39 9.85 -3.45 4.03
N HIS A 40 10.07 -4.70 3.61
CA HIS A 40 9.21 -5.84 3.93
C HIS A 40 9.87 -6.86 4.86
N ASN A 41 11.03 -6.54 5.45
CA ASN A 41 11.73 -7.40 6.40
C ASN A 41 10.85 -7.80 7.60
N HIS A 42 9.94 -6.91 8.02
CA HIS A 42 9.07 -7.12 9.18
C HIS A 42 7.57 -7.08 8.84
N THR A 43 7.22 -7.07 7.55
CA THR A 43 5.81 -7.05 7.12
C THR A 43 5.21 -8.46 7.22
N PRO A 44 3.96 -8.62 7.71
CA PRO A 44 3.25 -9.90 7.73
C PRO A 44 2.72 -10.29 6.33
N LEU A 45 3.66 -10.51 5.39
CA LEU A 45 3.38 -10.80 3.98
C LEU A 45 2.45 -12.01 3.77
N GLN A 46 2.49 -13.01 4.66
CA GLN A 46 1.62 -14.19 4.56
C GLN A 46 0.14 -13.84 4.67
N GLY A 47 -0.22 -13.00 5.66
CA GLY A 47 -1.59 -12.55 5.82
C GLY A 47 -2.03 -11.65 4.67
N LEU A 48 -1.20 -10.68 4.28
CA LEU A 48 -1.48 -9.77 3.19
C LEU A 48 -1.68 -10.51 1.85
N SER A 49 -0.71 -11.33 1.45
CA SER A 49 -0.72 -12.05 0.17
C SER A 49 -1.84 -13.09 0.06
N SER A 50 -2.28 -13.69 1.18
CA SER A 50 -3.42 -14.61 1.17
C SER A 50 -4.74 -13.93 0.78
N THR A 51 -4.78 -12.59 0.85
CA THR A 51 -5.88 -11.78 0.34
C THR A 51 -5.54 -11.09 -0.97
N GLY A 52 -4.50 -11.51 -1.68
CA GLY A 52 -4.12 -10.91 -2.97
C GLY A 52 -3.54 -9.50 -2.85
N VAL A 53 -2.91 -9.16 -1.72
CA VAL A 53 -2.08 -7.94 -1.62
C VAL A 53 -0.69 -8.27 -2.14
N HIS A 54 -0.27 -7.58 -3.19
CA HIS A 54 1.08 -7.67 -3.76
C HIS A 54 2.09 -6.95 -2.88
N ALA A 55 3.38 -7.27 -3.01
CA ALA A 55 4.44 -6.56 -2.31
C ALA A 55 5.58 -6.18 -3.26
N LEU A 56 5.98 -4.92 -3.22
CA LEU A 56 7.13 -4.37 -3.93
C LEU A 56 8.11 -3.81 -2.91
N HIS A 57 9.19 -4.54 -2.68
CA HIS A 57 10.27 -4.07 -1.83
C HIS A 57 11.10 -3.00 -2.54
N CYS A 58 11.17 -1.84 -1.91
CA CYS A 58 12.02 -0.71 -2.26
C CYS A 58 12.60 -0.09 -0.97
N VAL A 59 13.80 0.49 -1.06
CA VAL A 59 14.41 1.25 0.04
C VAL A 59 14.20 2.72 -0.29
N PRO A 60 13.28 3.43 0.38
CA PRO A 60 12.84 4.71 -0.15
C PRO A 60 13.89 5.80 0.10
N ASP A 61 14.44 6.30 -1.01
CA ASP A 61 14.85 7.70 -1.14
C ASP A 61 13.73 8.53 -1.86
N LEU A 62 13.89 9.85 -1.94
CA LEU A 62 12.91 10.73 -2.62
C LEU A 62 12.73 10.38 -4.11
N PRO A 63 13.81 10.18 -4.91
CA PRO A 63 13.71 9.66 -6.28
C PRO A 63 12.90 8.37 -6.41
N ASP A 64 13.08 7.42 -5.50
CA ASP A 64 12.39 6.14 -5.50
C ASP A 64 10.89 6.31 -5.28
N MET A 65 10.49 7.28 -4.46
CA MET A 65 9.09 7.54 -4.19
C MET A 65 8.31 8.09 -5.38
N ALA A 66 8.92 9.01 -6.15
CA ALA A 66 8.32 9.48 -7.40
C ALA A 66 8.22 8.35 -8.43
N SER A 67 9.26 7.52 -8.56
CA SER A 67 9.26 6.38 -9.50
C SER A 67 8.18 5.33 -9.17
N VAL A 68 7.85 5.14 -7.88
CA VAL A 68 6.74 4.27 -7.44
C VAL A 68 5.40 4.80 -7.95
N VAL A 69 5.18 6.12 -7.84
CA VAL A 69 3.95 6.77 -8.32
C VAL A 69 3.88 6.74 -9.85
N GLU A 70 4.99 7.00 -10.55
CA GLU A 70 5.10 6.90 -12.01
C GLU A 70 4.78 5.49 -12.51
N LYS A 71 5.40 4.49 -11.89
CA LYS A 71 5.15 3.10 -12.23
C LYS A 71 3.69 2.74 -12.02
N TRP A 72 3.09 3.18 -10.91
CA TRP A 72 1.67 2.98 -10.69
C TRP A 72 0.83 3.61 -11.80
N HIS A 73 1.11 4.87 -12.16
CA HIS A 73 0.38 5.57 -13.23
C HIS A 73 0.50 4.85 -14.58
N TYR A 74 1.70 4.38 -14.92
CA TYR A 74 1.94 3.61 -16.14
C TYR A 74 1.13 2.32 -16.18
N ASP A 75 1.10 1.59 -15.06
CA ASP A 75 0.38 0.32 -14.92
C ASP A 75 -1.16 0.54 -14.78
N ASN A 76 -1.61 1.75 -14.39
CA ASN A 76 -3.00 2.08 -14.09
C ASN A 76 -3.44 3.41 -14.72
N PRO A 77 -3.45 3.54 -16.06
CA PRO A 77 -3.77 4.80 -16.72
C PRO A 77 -5.24 5.22 -16.49
N PRO A 78 -5.62 6.50 -16.74
CA PRO A 78 -6.91 7.06 -16.29
C PRO A 78 -8.16 6.41 -16.89
N ARG A 79 -7.99 5.67 -17.99
CA ARG A 79 -9.03 4.86 -18.62
C ARG A 79 -9.36 3.57 -17.85
N ASP A 80 -8.41 3.09 -17.03
CA ASP A 80 -8.42 1.79 -16.37
C ASP A 80 -8.54 1.94 -14.83
N ALA A 81 -8.07 3.06 -14.28
CA ALA A 81 -8.20 3.41 -12.86
C ALA A 81 -8.66 4.85 -12.66
N THR A 82 -9.43 5.11 -11.59
CA THR A 82 -9.95 6.45 -11.28
C THR A 82 -9.56 6.97 -9.90
N ILE A 83 -9.04 6.11 -9.04
CA ILE A 83 -8.68 6.41 -7.65
C ILE A 83 -7.23 6.00 -7.44
N MET A 84 -6.48 6.86 -6.77
CA MET A 84 -5.21 6.51 -6.14
C MET A 84 -5.39 6.64 -4.63
N MET A 85 -5.10 5.58 -3.89
CA MET A 85 -4.98 5.65 -2.43
C MET A 85 -3.50 5.66 -2.03
N VAL A 86 -3.14 6.58 -1.13
CA VAL A 86 -1.81 6.62 -0.52
C VAL A 86 -1.96 6.46 0.99
N ILE A 87 -1.29 5.46 1.55
CA ILE A 87 -1.23 5.20 3.00
C ILE A 87 0.18 5.52 3.47
N SER A 88 0.39 6.70 4.02
CA SER A 88 1.73 7.16 4.42
C SER A 88 1.69 8.36 5.36
N ASP A 89 2.58 8.35 6.35
CA ASP A 89 2.87 9.50 7.22
C ASP A 89 3.81 10.52 6.56
N HIS A 90 4.31 10.21 5.35
CA HIS A 90 5.31 11.00 4.60
C HIS A 90 4.80 11.44 3.22
N VAL A 91 3.49 11.64 3.06
CA VAL A 91 2.88 12.07 1.78
C VAL A 91 3.34 13.47 1.35
N ASP A 92 3.77 14.31 2.28
CA ASP A 92 4.30 15.65 2.03
C ASP A 92 5.58 15.64 1.18
N TRP A 93 6.32 14.53 1.20
CA TRP A 93 7.57 14.38 0.44
C TRP A 93 7.35 14.25 -1.06
N ILE A 94 6.18 13.74 -1.45
CA ILE A 94 5.77 13.56 -2.85
C ILE A 94 4.58 14.41 -3.23
N SER A 95 4.13 15.32 -2.35
CA SER A 95 2.88 16.06 -2.57
C SER A 95 2.91 16.90 -3.84
N HIS A 96 4.07 17.50 -4.17
CA HIS A 96 4.19 18.32 -5.37
C HIS A 96 4.00 17.49 -6.64
N TYR A 97 4.57 16.29 -6.66
CA TYR A 97 4.47 15.35 -7.77
C TYR A 97 3.05 14.77 -7.91
N LEU A 98 2.44 14.40 -6.78
CA LEU A 98 1.06 13.93 -6.74
C LEU A 98 0.06 15.00 -7.22
N VAL A 99 0.28 16.28 -6.89
CA VAL A 99 -0.58 17.37 -7.37
C VAL A 99 -0.57 17.42 -8.90
N GLU A 100 0.62 17.48 -9.50
CA GLU A 100 0.79 17.56 -10.96
C GLU A 100 0.16 16.35 -11.64
N LEU A 101 0.58 15.14 -11.24
CA LEU A 101 0.11 13.90 -11.84
C LEU A 101 -1.41 13.72 -11.73
N LEU A 102 -1.97 13.92 -10.53
CA LEU A 102 -3.38 13.58 -10.27
C LEU A 102 -4.32 14.61 -10.90
N GLN A 103 -3.94 15.89 -10.93
CA GLN A 103 -4.74 16.94 -11.54
C GLN A 103 -4.73 16.86 -13.07
N GLU A 104 -3.57 16.63 -13.69
CA GLU A 104 -3.46 16.50 -15.15
C GLU A 104 -4.24 15.29 -15.69
N ASN A 105 -4.42 14.28 -14.85
CA ASN A 105 -5.03 13.01 -15.24
C ASN A 105 -6.41 12.74 -14.62
N ASN A 106 -6.97 13.70 -13.87
CA ASN A 106 -8.27 13.61 -13.20
C ASN A 106 -8.45 12.39 -12.27
N TYR A 107 -7.37 11.94 -11.61
CA TYR A 107 -7.48 10.92 -10.57
C TYR A 107 -8.07 11.49 -9.28
N LYS A 108 -8.87 10.69 -8.57
CA LYS A 108 -9.26 10.98 -7.19
C LYS A 108 -8.19 10.50 -6.23
N LEU A 109 -7.80 11.36 -5.28
CA LEU A 109 -6.85 11.01 -4.24
C LEU A 109 -7.54 10.64 -2.94
N PHE A 110 -7.24 9.46 -2.42
CA PHE A 110 -7.59 9.02 -1.07
C PHE A 110 -6.33 8.91 -0.21
N LEU A 111 -6.38 9.40 1.03
CA LEU A 111 -5.25 9.32 1.95
C LEU A 111 -5.61 8.55 3.22
N ALA A 112 -4.67 7.75 3.72
CA ALA A 112 -4.66 7.34 5.11
C ALA A 112 -3.30 7.60 5.76
N TYR A 113 -3.32 7.95 7.03
CA TYR A 113 -2.12 8.31 7.79
C TYR A 113 -2.31 7.94 9.26
N SER A 114 -1.23 7.68 10.00
CA SER A 114 -1.26 7.40 11.43
C SER A 114 -1.68 8.63 12.23
N PHE A 115 -1.26 9.82 11.80
CA PHE A 115 -1.61 11.09 12.40
C PHE A 115 -1.83 12.14 11.31
N ARG A 116 -2.73 13.09 11.58
CA ARG A 116 -3.02 14.14 10.61
C ARG A 116 -1.76 14.97 10.34
N PRO A 117 -1.37 15.18 9.06
CA PRO A 117 -0.24 16.02 8.73
C PRO A 117 -0.40 17.41 9.37
N SER A 118 0.63 17.87 10.06
CA SER A 118 0.60 19.14 10.80
C SER A 118 0.69 20.38 9.90
N LYS A 119 1.19 20.21 8.68
CA LYS A 119 1.28 21.26 7.66
C LYS A 119 0.09 21.17 6.72
N THR A 120 -0.42 22.34 6.31
CA THR A 120 -1.41 22.44 5.24
C THR A 120 -0.83 21.82 3.97
N SER A 121 -1.49 20.78 3.47
CA SER A 121 -1.12 20.13 2.21
C SER A 121 -1.78 20.85 1.03
N PHE A 122 -1.09 20.95 -0.10
CA PHE A 122 -1.67 21.40 -1.37
C PHE A 122 -2.41 20.29 -2.11
N LEU A 123 -2.42 19.06 -1.56
CA LEU A 123 -3.12 17.92 -2.14
C LEU A 123 -4.63 18.10 -2.03
N LEU A 124 -5.32 18.01 -3.16
CA LEU A 124 -6.78 17.93 -3.20
C LEU A 124 -7.20 16.47 -2.96
N THR A 125 -7.63 16.18 -1.73
CA THR A 125 -8.09 14.85 -1.33
C THR A 125 -9.60 14.73 -1.51
N SER A 126 -10.05 13.58 -1.99
CA SER A 126 -11.48 13.22 -2.08
C SER A 126 -11.98 12.51 -0.82
N ALA A 127 -11.09 11.86 -0.05
CA ALA A 127 -11.38 11.27 1.25
C ALA A 127 -10.09 11.04 2.05
N GLU A 128 -10.20 11.06 3.38
CA GLU A 128 -9.08 10.87 4.30
C GLU A 128 -9.48 10.02 5.51
N TRP A 129 -8.55 9.21 6.01
CA TRP A 129 -8.74 8.43 7.23
C TRP A 129 -7.51 8.48 8.14
N LEU A 130 -7.75 8.40 9.45
CA LEU A 130 -6.75 7.85 10.36
C LEU A 130 -6.62 6.35 10.10
N TRP A 131 -5.40 5.87 9.93
CA TRP A 131 -5.11 4.48 9.57
C TRP A 131 -5.71 3.48 10.56
N GLU A 132 -5.55 3.74 11.85
CA GLU A 132 -6.12 2.89 12.91
C GLU A 132 -7.66 2.84 12.82
N SER A 133 -8.31 3.99 12.61
CA SER A 133 -9.77 4.06 12.47
C SER A 133 -10.28 3.33 11.23
N LEU A 134 -9.52 3.38 10.13
CA LEU A 134 -9.85 2.69 8.88
C LEU A 134 -9.88 1.17 9.09
N LEU A 135 -8.87 0.64 9.78
CA LEU A 135 -8.78 -0.78 10.13
C LEU A 135 -9.83 -1.17 11.17
N ALA A 136 -10.01 -0.35 12.21
CA ALA A 136 -10.98 -0.60 13.26
C ALA A 136 -12.40 -0.71 12.70
N GLY A 137 -12.81 0.22 11.83
CA GLY A 137 -14.17 0.25 11.30
C GLY A 137 -14.62 -1.07 10.69
N PHE A 138 -13.71 -1.90 10.15
CA PHE A 138 -14.05 -3.23 9.63
C PHE A 138 -14.52 -4.21 10.74
N GLU A 139 -13.97 -4.13 11.95
CA GLU A 139 -14.41 -4.90 13.12
C GLU A 139 -15.87 -4.64 13.45
N GLN A 140 -16.27 -3.37 13.57
CA GLN A 140 -17.67 -3.03 13.84
C GLN A 140 -18.57 -3.41 12.66
N ARG A 141 -18.07 -3.32 11.42
CA ARG A 141 -18.82 -3.66 10.20
C ARG A 141 -19.09 -5.17 10.06
N ARG A 142 -18.18 -6.05 10.52
CA ARG A 142 -18.42 -7.51 10.55
C ARG A 142 -19.55 -7.93 11.48
N LEU A 143 -19.79 -7.19 12.57
CA LEU A 143 -20.92 -7.46 13.45
C LEU A 143 -22.28 -7.22 12.76
N VAL A 144 -22.30 -6.43 11.68
CA VAL A 144 -23.49 -6.12 10.88
C VAL A 144 -23.58 -6.97 9.60
N LEU A 145 -22.44 -7.43 9.05
CA LEU A 145 -22.37 -8.20 7.80
C LEU A 145 -21.78 -9.60 8.03
N HIS A 146 -22.63 -10.56 8.38
CA HIS A 146 -22.25 -11.97 8.47
C HIS A 146 -22.41 -12.70 7.12
N LYS A 147 -21.40 -12.57 6.24
CA LYS A 147 -20.95 -13.59 5.26
C LYS A 147 -20.05 -12.93 4.22
N CYS A 148 -18.78 -13.32 4.18
CA CYS A 148 -18.07 -13.45 2.90
C CYS A 148 -17.33 -14.79 2.95
N SER A 149 -17.66 -15.63 1.97
CA SER A 149 -17.08 -16.95 1.75
C SER A 149 -15.59 -16.83 1.46
N SER A 150 -14.81 -17.73 2.06
CA SER A 150 -13.41 -17.97 1.75
C SER A 150 -13.31 -18.64 0.38
N GLU A 151 -13.00 -17.88 -0.66
CA GLU A 151 -12.52 -18.46 -1.92
C GLU A 151 -10.99 -18.61 -1.82
N SER A 152 -10.56 -19.84 -1.54
CA SER A 152 -9.17 -20.26 -1.64
C SER A 152 -8.82 -20.48 -3.11
N GLY A 153 -8.50 -19.40 -3.82
CA GLY A 153 -7.73 -19.47 -5.07
C GLY A 153 -6.23 -19.50 -4.77
N GLU A 154 -5.42 -20.01 -5.70
CA GLU A 154 -3.95 -19.89 -5.63
C GLU A 154 -3.53 -18.44 -5.36
N PRO A 155 -2.43 -18.19 -4.62
CA PRO A 155 -1.96 -16.83 -4.40
C PRO A 155 -1.60 -16.17 -5.73
N THR A 156 -2.45 -15.23 -6.19
CA THR A 156 -2.14 -14.34 -7.31
C THR A 156 -1.10 -13.28 -6.93
N ALA A 157 -0.84 -13.12 -5.63
CA ALA A 157 0.13 -12.20 -5.09
C ALA A 157 1.55 -12.50 -5.61
N THR A 158 2.23 -11.43 -6.00
CA THR A 158 3.61 -11.43 -6.48
C THR A 158 4.47 -10.58 -5.55
N PHE A 159 5.72 -10.99 -5.38
CA PHE A 159 6.71 -10.33 -4.55
C PHE A 159 7.87 -9.89 -5.44
N ASN A 160 8.16 -8.60 -5.45
CA ASN A 160 9.19 -8.02 -6.29
C ASN A 160 10.15 -7.18 -5.44
N CYS A 161 11.42 -7.09 -5.85
CA CYS A 161 12.42 -6.21 -5.29
C CYS A 161 12.93 -5.31 -6.41
N SER A 162 12.73 -3.99 -6.27
CA SER A 162 13.14 -3.02 -7.30
C SER A 162 14.66 -2.89 -7.38
N LEU A 163 15.35 -2.97 -6.24
CA LEU A 163 16.81 -2.82 -6.15
C LEU A 163 17.54 -3.91 -6.92
N CYS A 164 17.08 -5.16 -6.80
CA CYS A 164 17.78 -6.31 -7.36
C CYS A 164 17.11 -6.83 -8.65
N HIS A 165 16.07 -6.16 -9.14
CA HIS A 165 15.22 -6.63 -10.25
C HIS A 165 14.76 -8.09 -10.07
N PHE A 166 14.44 -8.46 -8.83
CA PHE A 166 14.06 -9.83 -8.45
C PHE A 166 12.54 -9.96 -8.33
N GLY A 167 11.97 -11.07 -8.81
CA GLY A 167 10.53 -11.35 -8.74
C GLY A 167 10.24 -12.82 -8.43
N THR A 168 9.29 -13.07 -7.53
CA THR A 168 8.85 -14.44 -7.17
C THR A 168 7.39 -14.46 -6.71
N LYS A 169 6.80 -15.66 -6.68
CA LYS A 169 5.51 -15.93 -6.01
C LYS A 169 5.69 -16.62 -4.64
N SER A 170 6.91 -17.00 -4.27
CA SER A 170 7.21 -17.68 -3.01
C SER A 170 7.68 -16.70 -1.94
N ILE A 171 6.96 -16.65 -0.81
CA ILE A 171 7.33 -15.84 0.36
C ILE A 171 8.71 -16.26 0.90
N ASP A 172 8.99 -17.56 0.95
CA ASP A 172 10.25 -18.07 1.48
C ASP A 172 11.44 -17.66 0.60
N GLN A 173 11.29 -17.74 -0.72
CA GLN A 173 12.31 -17.26 -1.65
C GLN A 173 12.52 -15.75 -1.52
N PHE A 174 11.44 -14.98 -1.36
CA PHE A 174 11.51 -13.54 -1.18
C PHE A 174 12.21 -13.16 0.12
N ARG A 175 11.84 -13.77 1.26
CA ARG A 175 12.51 -13.54 2.56
C ARG A 175 13.97 -13.98 2.54
N LYS A 176 14.28 -15.09 1.86
CA LYS A 176 15.67 -15.52 1.66
C LYS A 176 16.45 -14.48 0.86
N HIS A 177 15.88 -13.95 -0.23
CA HIS A 177 16.49 -12.87 -0.99
C HIS A 177 16.81 -11.65 -0.10
N LEU A 178 15.82 -11.13 0.64
CA LEU A 178 16.00 -9.97 1.53
C LEU A 178 17.05 -10.20 2.63
N SER A 179 17.22 -11.43 3.12
CA SER A 179 18.12 -11.74 4.24
C SER A 179 19.53 -12.22 3.85
N THR A 180 19.73 -12.75 2.63
CA THR A 180 20.99 -13.44 2.25
C THR A 180 21.79 -12.75 1.16
N ASP A 181 21.21 -11.79 0.45
CA ASP A 181 21.89 -11.06 -0.60
C ASP A 181 22.81 -9.98 0.03
N LYS A 182 24.12 -10.17 -0.11
CA LYS A 182 25.13 -9.28 0.49
C LYS A 182 25.20 -7.93 -0.21
N GLU A 183 24.83 -7.84 -1.49
CA GLU A 183 24.77 -6.56 -2.20
C GLU A 183 23.48 -5.83 -1.81
N HIS A 184 22.36 -6.56 -1.72
CA HIS A 184 21.11 -6.04 -1.15
C HIS A 184 21.30 -5.46 0.27
N ALA A 185 21.95 -6.21 1.17
CA ALA A 185 22.20 -5.76 2.54
C ALA A 185 23.11 -4.51 2.63
N LYS A 186 23.98 -4.29 1.64
CA LYS A 186 24.82 -3.08 1.56
C LYS A 186 24.02 -1.89 1.03
N GLU A 187 23.16 -2.08 0.02
CA GLU A 187 22.34 -1.03 -0.57
C GLU A 187 21.24 -0.52 0.40
N VAL A 188 20.72 -1.39 1.28
CA VAL A 188 19.77 -1.01 2.33
C VAL A 188 20.43 -0.16 3.45
N SER A 189 21.77 -0.17 3.56
CA SER A 189 22.48 0.37 4.73
C SER A 189 22.59 1.90 4.81
N THR A 190 21.98 2.67 3.91
CA THR A 190 22.05 4.14 3.92
C THR A 190 20.75 4.88 4.25
N LEU A 191 19.54 4.34 4.09
CA LEU A 191 18.30 5.08 4.42
C LEU A 191 17.15 4.13 4.81
N SER A 192 16.96 3.87 6.11
CA SER A 192 15.85 3.06 6.61
C SER A 192 14.61 3.92 6.90
N ILE A 193 13.75 4.11 5.90
CA ILE A 193 12.38 4.59 6.11
C ILE A 193 11.44 3.51 5.61
N SER A 194 10.74 2.85 6.51
CA SER A 194 9.75 1.84 6.13
C SER A 194 8.41 2.56 5.98
N SER A 195 7.90 2.73 4.76
CA SER A 195 6.55 3.29 4.54
C SER A 195 5.70 2.30 3.78
N LEU A 196 4.56 1.91 4.36
CA LEU A 196 3.62 0.95 3.81
C LEU A 196 2.66 1.63 2.81
N TYR A 197 3.04 1.81 1.55
CA TYR A 197 2.12 2.35 0.55
C TYR A 197 1.12 1.27 0.16
N ILE A 198 -0.18 1.52 0.34
CA ILE A 198 -1.27 0.62 -0.06
C ILE A 198 -1.96 1.28 -1.24
N ASN A 199 -1.77 0.73 -2.45
CA ASN A 199 -2.57 1.13 -3.60
C ASN A 199 -3.97 0.50 -3.55
N VAL A 200 -4.94 1.19 -4.12
CA VAL A 200 -6.31 0.70 -4.34
C VAL A 200 -6.69 1.17 -5.73
N ILE A 201 -7.04 0.24 -6.62
CA ILE A 201 -7.67 0.52 -7.93
C ILE A 201 -9.16 0.82 -7.73
#